data_AF-A0A4V3HEU2-F1
#
_entry.id   AF-A0A4V3HEU2-F1
#
_cell.length_a   1.000
_cell.length_b   1.000
_cell.length_c   1.000
_cell.angle_alpha   90.00
_cell.angle_beta   90.00
_cell.angle_gamma   90.00
#
_symmetry.space_group_name_H-M   'P 1'
#
loop_
_entity.id
_entity.type
_entity.pdbx_description
1 polymer ?
#
loop_
_entity_poly.entity_id
_entity_poly.type
_entity_poly.pdbx_seq_one_letter_code
_entity_poly.pdbx_strand_id
1 'polypeptide(L)'
;MEYNFLSATVLLILITDPLGNIPLFVSCLRGVTPHRRAWVILREVAIAFVILLAFMMAGDRFLRMMHLTDLSLRIGGGIVLFLIALRMIFPHPDGLTGVTRGGEPLIVPLAIPALAGPSALATVMLLTSQAPGKMLEWVAALTVTMVVCAIVLVLSERIQQWLGERTVTAFERLMGLVLVAISVEMILDGIRAFVHQL
;
A
#
# COMPACT_ATOMS: atom_id res chain seq x y z
N MET A 1 -27.31 0.07 -0.06
CA MET A 1 -26.81 -0.54 -1.32
C MET A 1 -26.43 -1.96 -0.97
N GLU A 2 -27.00 -2.97 -1.62
CA GLU A 2 -26.53 -4.35 -1.44
C GLU A 2 -25.07 -4.40 -1.88
N TYR A 3 -24.16 -4.62 -0.94
CA TYR A 3 -22.76 -4.87 -1.29
C TYR A 3 -22.71 -6.25 -1.94
N ASN A 4 -22.73 -6.24 -3.27
CA ASN A 4 -22.43 -7.42 -4.06
C ASN A 4 -20.91 -7.55 -4.19
N PHE A 5 -20.45 -8.79 -4.36
CA PHE A 5 -19.06 -9.13 -4.64
C PHE A 5 -18.36 -8.17 -5.62
N LEU A 6 -19.07 -7.78 -6.69
CA LEU A 6 -18.57 -6.88 -7.71
C LEU A 6 -18.28 -5.47 -7.16
N SER A 7 -19.20 -4.91 -6.37
CA SER A 7 -19.06 -3.58 -5.79
C SER A 7 -17.91 -3.52 -4.78
N ALA A 8 -17.76 -4.55 -3.95
CA ALA A 8 -16.62 -4.63 -3.03
C ALA A 8 -15.29 -4.79 -3.76
N THR A 9 -15.24 -5.59 -4.83
CA THR A 9 -14.04 -5.75 -5.65
C THR A 9 -13.63 -4.41 -6.28
N VAL A 10 -14.58 -3.68 -6.89
CA VAL A 10 -14.32 -2.37 -7.49
C VAL A 10 -13.83 -1.37 -6.44
N LEU A 11 -14.46 -1.35 -5.27
CA LEU A 11 -14.09 -0.46 -4.17
C LEU A 11 -12.68 -0.77 -3.65
N LEU A 12 -12.36 -2.06 -3.44
CA LEU A 12 -11.03 -2.49 -3.02
C LEU A 12 -9.97 -2.16 -4.07
N ILE A 13 -10.24 -2.37 -5.37
CA ILE A 13 -9.31 -1.99 -6.45
C ILE A 13 -9.06 -0.48 -6.45
N LEU A 14 -10.12 0.32 -6.34
CA LEU A 14 -10.01 1.78 -6.34
C LEU A 14 -9.20 2.30 -5.16
N ILE A 15 -9.37 1.69 -3.98
CA ILE A 15 -8.68 2.11 -2.75
C ILE A 15 -7.24 1.62 -2.69
N THR A 16 -6.97 0.42 -3.24
CA THR A 16 -5.60 -0.14 -3.30
C THR A 16 -4.76 0.57 -4.37
N ASP A 17 -5.42 1.27 -5.30
CA ASP A 17 -4.84 2.07 -6.40
C ASP A 17 -3.52 1.50 -6.97
N PRO A 18 -3.57 0.30 -7.59
CA PRO A 18 -2.36 -0.32 -8.11
C PRO A 18 -1.68 0.50 -9.21
N LEU A 19 -2.42 1.38 -9.90
CA LEU A 19 -1.89 2.23 -10.95
C LEU A 19 -1.13 3.43 -10.38
N GLY A 20 -1.70 4.13 -9.40
CA GLY A 20 -1.01 5.23 -8.71
C GLY A 20 0.24 4.78 -7.95
N ASN A 21 0.25 3.53 -7.47
CA ASN A 21 1.40 2.95 -6.80
C ASN A 21 2.55 2.52 -7.75
N ILE A 22 2.37 2.53 -9.07
CA ILE A 22 3.41 2.13 -10.04
C ILE A 22 4.73 2.89 -9.82
N PRO A 23 4.76 4.24 -9.81
CA PRO A 23 6.03 4.96 -9.70
C PRO A 23 6.74 4.69 -8.36
N LEU A 24 5.97 4.52 -7.29
CA LEU A 24 6.50 4.16 -5.97
C LEU A 24 7.16 2.78 -5.98
N PHE A 25 6.50 1.77 -6.55
CA PHE A 25 7.09 0.44 -6.72
C PHE A 25 8.35 0.48 -7.59
N VAL A 26 8.29 1.24 -8.68
CA VAL A 26 9.42 1.39 -9.60
C VAL A 26 10.62 2.05 -8.92
N SER A 27 10.44 3.13 -8.15
CA SER A 27 11.50 3.74 -7.32
C SER A 27 12.16 2.71 -6.41
N CYS A 28 11.35 1.90 -5.73
CA CYS A 28 11.81 0.86 -4.81
C CYS A 28 12.59 -0.27 -5.48
N LEU A 29 12.23 -0.61 -6.72
CA LEU A 29 12.84 -1.70 -7.46
C LEU A 29 14.07 -1.29 -8.28
N ARG A 30 14.43 0.00 -8.32
CA ARG A 30 15.60 0.50 -9.09
C ARG A 30 16.91 -0.24 -8.75
N GLY A 31 17.12 -0.60 -7.49
CA GLY A 31 18.32 -1.33 -7.02
C GLY A 31 18.27 -2.85 -7.19
N VAL A 32 17.14 -3.41 -7.63
CA VAL A 32 16.94 -4.86 -7.76
C VAL A 32 17.18 -5.30 -9.20
N THR A 33 17.82 -6.45 -9.38
CA THR A 33 18.06 -7.04 -10.71
C THR A 33 16.73 -7.34 -11.43
N PRO A 34 16.61 -7.04 -12.73
CA PRO A 34 15.34 -7.12 -13.48
C PRO A 34 14.70 -8.52 -13.41
N HIS A 35 15.50 -9.59 -13.43
CA HIS A 35 14.98 -10.95 -13.29
C HIS A 35 14.36 -11.27 -11.91
N ARG A 36 14.71 -10.52 -10.85
CA ARG A 36 14.16 -10.70 -9.51
C ARG A 36 13.04 -9.71 -9.18
N ARG A 37 12.82 -8.67 -10.00
CA ARG A 37 11.82 -7.62 -9.72
C ARG A 37 10.40 -8.17 -9.65
N ALA A 38 9.98 -8.96 -10.63
CA ALA A 38 8.66 -9.60 -10.62
C ALA A 38 8.45 -10.50 -9.38
N TRP A 39 9.50 -11.18 -8.93
CA TRP A 39 9.43 -12.02 -7.73
C TRP A 39 9.28 -11.19 -6.45
N VAL A 40 9.98 -10.06 -6.36
CA VAL A 40 9.82 -9.10 -5.25
C VAL A 40 8.42 -8.50 -5.24
N ILE A 41 7.88 -8.08 -6.40
CA ILE A 41 6.51 -7.57 -6.52
C ILE A 41 5.51 -8.62 -6.02
N LEU A 42 5.61 -9.85 -6.51
CA LEU A 42 4.69 -10.91 -6.12
C LEU A 42 4.78 -11.23 -4.62
N ARG A 43 5.99 -11.20 -4.05
CA ARG A 43 6.22 -11.35 -2.61
C ARG A 43 5.56 -10.22 -1.82
N GLU A 44 5.72 -8.96 -2.22
CA GLU A 44 5.12 -7.82 -1.52
C GLU A 44 3.59 -7.84 -1.61
N VAL A 45 3.04 -8.16 -2.78
CA VAL A 45 1.58 -8.33 -2.95
C VAL A 45 1.07 -9.49 -2.08
N ALA A 46 1.80 -10.61 -2.01
CA ALA A 46 1.44 -11.73 -1.16
C ALA A 46 1.47 -11.35 0.34
N ILE A 47 2.49 -10.61 0.78
CA ILE A 47 2.56 -10.10 2.15
C ILE A 47 1.37 -9.17 2.44
N ALA A 48 1.06 -8.23 1.54
CA ALA A 48 -0.08 -7.34 1.69
C ALA A 48 -1.42 -8.12 1.75
N PHE A 49 -1.58 -9.12 0.89
CA PHE A 49 -2.75 -10.00 0.89
C PHE A 49 -2.91 -10.74 2.22
N VAL A 50 -1.85 -11.36 2.73
CA VAL A 50 -1.88 -12.08 4.01
C VAL A 50 -2.24 -11.14 5.16
N ILE A 51 -1.69 -9.93 5.17
CA ILE A 51 -1.98 -8.92 6.20
C ILE A 51 -3.44 -8.47 6.12
N LEU A 52 -3.92 -8.11 4.93
CA LEU A 52 -5.32 -7.70 4.75
C LEU A 52 -6.29 -8.83 5.06
N LEU A 53 -5.96 -10.07 4.70
CA LEU A 53 -6.75 -11.25 5.03
C LEU A 53 -6.80 -11.49 6.56
N ALA A 54 -5.65 -11.37 7.24
CA ALA A 54 -5.57 -11.48 8.69
C ALA A 54 -6.38 -10.38 9.38
N PHE A 55 -6.30 -9.13 8.91
CA PHE A 55 -7.11 -8.02 9.41
C PHE A 55 -8.60 -8.18 9.08
N MET A 56 -8.95 -8.79 7.95
CA MET A 56 -10.34 -9.11 7.62
C MET A 56 -10.94 -10.10 8.62
N MET A 57 -10.18 -11.13 8.99
CA MET A 57 -10.69 -12.18 9.88
C MET A 57 -10.60 -11.79 11.36
N ALA A 58 -9.56 -11.05 11.75
CA ALA A 58 -9.21 -10.82 13.15
C ALA A 58 -8.89 -9.36 13.49
N GLY A 59 -8.97 -8.43 12.55
CA GLY A 59 -8.47 -7.05 12.69
C GLY A 59 -9.07 -6.30 13.88
N ASP A 60 -10.39 -6.33 14.03
CA ASP A 60 -11.10 -5.67 15.13
C ASP A 60 -10.69 -6.23 16.51
N ARG A 61 -10.43 -7.54 16.61
CA ARG A 61 -9.95 -8.18 17.84
C ARG A 61 -8.47 -7.86 18.10
N PHE A 62 -7.64 -7.89 17.05
CA PHE A 62 -6.21 -7.59 17.13
C PHE A 62 -5.95 -6.14 17.55
N LEU A 63 -6.65 -5.18 16.94
CA LEU A 63 -6.53 -3.77 17.27
C LEU A 63 -6.92 -3.47 18.71
N ARG A 64 -8.05 -4.04 19.18
CA ARG A 64 -8.46 -3.90 20.59
C ARG A 64 -7.46 -4.52 21.56
N MET A 65 -6.86 -5.67 21.24
CA MET A 65 -5.86 -6.31 22.08
C MET A 65 -4.56 -5.50 22.20
N MET A 66 -4.16 -4.82 21.13
CA MET A 66 -3.00 -3.94 21.10
C MET A 66 -3.31 -2.52 21.63
N HIS A 67 -4.56 -2.24 22.03
CA HIS A 67 -5.05 -0.89 22.34
C HIS A 67 -4.75 0.12 21.21
N LEU A 68 -4.68 -0.36 19.97
CA LEU A 68 -4.47 0.48 18.79
C LEU A 68 -5.82 0.97 18.28
N THR A 69 -5.89 2.27 18.02
CA THR A 69 -7.05 2.89 17.39
C THR A 69 -6.81 3.03 15.89
N ASP A 70 -7.88 3.08 15.10
CA ASP A 70 -7.83 3.46 13.67
C ASP A 70 -7.08 4.79 13.46
N LEU A 71 -7.18 5.68 14.45
CA LEU A 71 -6.49 6.96 14.52
C LEU A 71 -4.97 6.79 14.56
N SER A 72 -4.47 5.92 15.44
CA SER A 72 -3.05 5.59 15.54
C SER A 72 -2.52 4.96 14.24
N LEU A 73 -3.30 4.08 13.61
CA LEU A 73 -2.95 3.49 12.31
C LEU A 73 -2.90 4.53 11.19
N ARG A 74 -3.84 5.48 11.16
CA ARG A 74 -3.85 6.57 10.17
C ARG A 74 -2.63 7.48 10.31
N ILE A 75 -2.34 7.95 11.52
CA ILE A 75 -1.18 8.82 11.79
C ILE A 75 0.12 8.05 11.51
N GLY A 76 0.25 6.81 12.01
CA GLY A 76 1.43 5.97 11.77
C GLY A 76 1.66 5.69 10.29
N GLY A 77 0.60 5.31 9.57
CA GLY A 77 0.65 5.10 8.12
C GLY A 77 1.03 6.37 7.35
N GLY A 78 0.49 7.53 7.76
CA GLY A 78 0.84 8.83 7.20
C GLY A 78 2.32 9.17 7.40
N ILE A 79 2.89 8.89 8.58
CA ILE A 79 4.32 9.11 8.85
C ILE A 79 5.19 8.24 7.94
N VAL A 80 4.86 6.95 7.80
CA VAL A 80 5.65 6.05 6.93
C VAL A 80 5.54 6.46 5.47
N LEU A 81 4.35 6.80 4.97
CA LEU A 81 4.15 7.30 3.60
C LEU A 81 4.91 8.60 3.37
N PHE A 82 4.93 9.52 4.34
CA PHE A 82 5.70 10.76 4.26
C PHE A 82 7.21 10.50 4.10
N LEU A 83 7.75 9.55 4.86
CA LEU A 83 9.16 9.14 4.75
C LEU A 83 9.49 8.50 3.39
N ILE A 84 8.58 7.67 2.85
CA ILE A 84 8.73 7.08 1.51
C ILE A 84 8.71 8.19 0.45
N ALA A 85 7.74 9.10 0.55
CA ALA A 85 7.56 10.20 -0.38
C ALA A 85 8.76 11.16 -0.41
N LEU A 86 9.32 11.51 0.77
CA LEU A 86 10.54 12.29 0.87
C LEU A 86 11.73 11.63 0.18
N ARG A 87 11.87 10.30 0.31
CA ARG A 87 12.93 9.55 -0.37
C ARG A 87 12.76 9.51 -1.89
N MET A 88 11.51 9.55 -2.40
CA MET A 88 11.23 9.65 -3.84
C MET A 88 11.59 11.03 -4.40
N ILE A 89 11.33 12.10 -3.65
CA ILE A 89 11.66 13.48 -4.05
C ILE A 89 13.18 13.71 -3.98
N PHE A 90 13.82 13.26 -2.90
CA PHE A 90 15.24 13.44 -2.60
C PHE A 90 15.97 12.09 -2.53
N PRO A 91 16.22 11.44 -3.67
CA PRO A 91 16.91 10.16 -3.70
C PRO A 91 18.34 10.32 -3.18
N HIS A 92 18.66 9.60 -2.11
CA HIS A 92 20.03 9.52 -1.60
C HIS A 92 20.88 8.62 -2.52
N PRO A 93 22.19 8.93 -2.71
CA PRO A 93 23.10 8.13 -3.51
C PRO A 93 23.20 6.65 -3.08
N ASP A 94 22.88 6.35 -1.81
CA ASP A 94 22.95 5.00 -1.23
C ASP A 94 21.67 4.14 -1.41
N GLY A 95 20.67 4.63 -2.14
CA GLY A 95 19.41 3.92 -2.35
C GLY A 95 18.48 3.91 -1.13
N LEU A 96 17.29 3.34 -1.29
CA LEU A 96 16.20 3.36 -0.30
C LEU A 96 16.50 2.62 1.01
N THR A 97 17.66 2.02 1.16
CA THR A 97 18.13 1.38 2.39
C THR A 97 19.60 1.74 2.54
N GLY A 98 19.96 2.54 3.53
CA GLY A 98 21.37 2.79 3.86
C GLY A 98 22.02 1.53 4.44
N VAL A 99 22.19 0.50 3.60
CA VAL A 99 22.84 -0.77 3.93
C VAL A 99 23.77 -1.14 2.78
N THR A 100 25.03 -0.85 3.04
CA THR A 100 26.25 -1.56 2.62
C THR A 100 26.08 -2.83 1.78
N ARG A 101 26.86 -2.87 0.69
CA ARG A 101 27.36 -4.06 -0.04
C ARG A 101 26.98 -5.42 0.59
N GLY A 102 26.10 -6.16 -0.08
CA GLY A 102 26.04 -7.63 0.02
C GLY A 102 24.97 -8.25 0.92
N GLY A 103 24.14 -7.48 1.62
CA GLY A 103 22.95 -8.00 2.28
C GLY A 103 21.73 -7.85 1.37
N GLU A 104 20.96 -8.92 1.18
CA GLU A 104 19.64 -8.82 0.54
C GLU A 104 18.86 -7.67 1.18
N PRO A 105 18.39 -6.68 0.39
CA PRO A 105 17.78 -5.49 0.95
C PRO A 105 16.63 -5.95 1.84
N LEU A 106 16.76 -5.67 3.13
CA LEU A 106 15.74 -5.91 4.14
C LEU A 106 14.44 -5.31 3.64
N ILE A 107 13.64 -6.16 3.01
CA ILE A 107 12.18 -6.23 3.01
C ILE A 107 11.60 -4.84 3.27
N VAL A 108 11.68 -3.99 2.24
CA VAL A 108 10.95 -2.73 2.22
C VAL A 108 9.49 -3.15 2.42
N PRO A 109 8.79 -2.75 3.49
CA PRO A 109 7.39 -3.09 3.60
C PRO A 109 6.65 -2.15 2.64
N LEU A 110 6.71 -2.43 1.34
CA LEU A 110 5.78 -1.84 0.37
C LEU A 110 4.37 -2.35 0.68
N ALA A 111 4.28 -3.59 1.17
CA ALA A 111 3.06 -4.16 1.70
C ALA A 111 2.39 -3.26 2.75
N ILE A 112 3.12 -2.65 3.70
CA ILE A 112 2.61 -1.66 4.66
C ILE A 112 3.50 -0.42 4.61
N PRO A 113 3.10 0.67 3.91
CA PRO A 113 1.74 1.19 3.87
C PRO A 113 1.12 1.30 2.47
N ALA A 114 1.83 0.95 1.39
CA ALA A 114 1.38 1.28 0.05
C ALA A 114 0.20 0.41 -0.42
N LEU A 115 0.20 -0.89 -0.12
CA LEU A 115 -0.88 -1.82 -0.51
C LEU A 115 -1.88 -2.09 0.62
N ALA A 116 -1.40 -2.51 1.79
CA ALA A 116 -2.19 -2.69 3.01
C ALA A 116 -2.23 -1.38 3.83
N GLY A 117 -2.43 -0.26 3.14
CA GLY A 117 -2.54 1.05 3.77
C GLY A 117 -3.75 1.16 4.71
N PRO A 118 -3.78 2.18 5.58
CA PRO A 118 -4.88 2.37 6.52
C PRO A 118 -6.25 2.48 5.83
N SER A 119 -6.32 3.00 4.59
CA SER A 119 -7.56 3.04 3.80
C SER A 119 -8.03 1.64 3.38
N ALA A 120 -7.10 0.75 2.99
CA ALA A 120 -7.41 -0.64 2.65
C ALA A 120 -7.84 -1.42 3.91
N LEU A 121 -7.13 -1.22 5.04
CA LEU A 121 -7.49 -1.81 6.34
C LEU A 121 -8.90 -1.39 6.78
N ALA A 122 -9.19 -0.08 6.77
CA ALA A 122 -10.50 0.45 7.13
C ALA A 122 -11.60 -0.11 6.23
N THR A 123 -11.34 -0.22 4.93
CA THR A 123 -12.29 -0.77 3.95
C THR A 123 -12.63 -2.22 4.23
N VAL A 124 -11.60 -3.04 4.45
CA VAL A 124 -11.77 -4.45 4.76
C VAL A 124 -12.57 -4.62 6.07
N MET A 125 -12.29 -3.80 7.08
CA MET A 125 -13.04 -3.77 8.34
C MET A 125 -14.51 -3.32 8.16
N LEU A 126 -14.76 -2.34 7.27
CA LEU A 126 -16.11 -1.87 6.93
C LEU A 126 -16.93 -2.96 6.21
N LEU A 127 -16.33 -3.67 5.27
CA LEU A 127 -16.98 -4.78 4.54
C LEU A 127 -17.36 -5.90 5.51
N THR A 128 -16.47 -6.25 6.44
CA THR A 128 -16.74 -7.28 7.45
C THR A 128 -17.78 -6.84 8.48
N SER A 129 -17.82 -5.56 8.84
CA SER A 129 -18.80 -5.02 9.79
C SER A 129 -20.21 -4.93 9.22
N GLN A 130 -20.35 -4.57 7.94
CA GLN A 130 -21.67 -4.37 7.32
C GLN A 130 -22.37 -5.67 6.93
N ALA A 131 -21.64 -6.77 6.72
CA ALA A 131 -22.24 -8.05 6.35
C ALA A 131 -21.38 -9.24 6.85
N PRO A 132 -21.44 -9.57 8.14
CA PRO A 132 -20.63 -10.65 8.73
C PRO A 132 -20.92 -12.04 8.14
N GLY A 133 -22.08 -12.25 7.50
CA GLY A 133 -22.45 -13.52 6.86
C GLY A 133 -21.83 -13.79 5.49
N LYS A 134 -21.13 -12.81 4.88
CA LYS A 134 -20.60 -12.89 3.51
C LYS A 134 -19.06 -12.99 3.45
N MET A 135 -18.43 -13.55 4.49
CA MET A 135 -16.96 -13.57 4.59
C MET A 135 -16.28 -14.23 3.38
N LEU A 136 -16.87 -15.28 2.80
CA LEU A 136 -16.37 -15.91 1.57
C LEU A 136 -16.39 -14.96 0.36
N GLU A 137 -17.43 -14.14 0.21
CA GLU A 137 -17.51 -13.13 -0.86
C GLU A 137 -16.43 -12.06 -0.69
N TRP A 138 -16.17 -11.62 0.56
CA TRP A 138 -15.11 -10.64 0.86
C TRP A 138 -13.71 -11.19 0.62
N VAL A 139 -13.45 -12.45 1.00
CA VAL A 139 -12.14 -13.10 0.74
C VAL A 139 -11.94 -13.20 -0.76
N ALA A 140 -12.96 -13.63 -1.50
CA ALA A 140 -12.88 -13.73 -2.94
C ALA A 140 -12.64 -12.36 -3.59
N ALA A 141 -13.32 -11.30 -3.13
CA ALA A 141 -13.17 -9.94 -3.67
C ALA A 141 -11.76 -9.39 -3.41
N LEU A 142 -11.23 -9.61 -2.20
CA LEU A 142 -9.86 -9.25 -1.84
C LEU A 142 -8.85 -10.04 -2.68
N THR A 143 -9.07 -11.34 -2.89
CA THR A 143 -8.20 -12.19 -3.70
C THR A 143 -8.15 -11.70 -5.14
N VAL A 144 -9.31 -11.41 -5.76
CA VAL A 144 -9.38 -10.87 -7.12
C VAL A 144 -8.68 -9.51 -7.19
N THR A 145 -8.89 -8.63 -6.21
CA THR A 145 -8.21 -7.33 -6.15
C THR A 145 -6.69 -7.50 -6.14
N MET A 146 -6.16 -8.38 -5.29
CA MET A 146 -4.72 -8.61 -5.21
C MET A 146 -4.13 -9.24 -6.46
N VAL A 147 -4.87 -10.14 -7.12
CA VAL A 147 -4.46 -10.68 -8.42
C VAL A 147 -4.38 -9.57 -9.47
N VAL A 148 -5.38 -8.67 -9.52
CA VAL A 148 -5.36 -7.51 -10.41
C VAL A 148 -4.17 -6.59 -10.09
N CYS A 149 -3.92 -6.30 -8.82
CA CYS A 149 -2.77 -5.50 -8.40
C CYS A 149 -1.45 -6.15 -8.81
N ALA A 150 -1.27 -7.45 -8.60
CA ALA A 150 -0.08 -8.19 -9.02
C ALA A 150 0.13 -8.10 -10.54
N ILE A 151 -0.92 -8.33 -11.33
CA ILE A 151 -0.84 -8.24 -12.80
C ILE A 151 -0.45 -6.82 -13.21
N VAL A 152 -1.13 -5.79 -12.71
CA VAL A 152 -0.85 -4.38 -13.05
C VAL A 152 0.59 -4.01 -12.70
N LEU A 153 1.05 -4.35 -11.50
CA LEU A 153 2.40 -4.02 -11.04
C LEU A 153 3.47 -4.79 -11.82
N VAL A 154 3.26 -6.07 -12.15
CA VAL A 154 4.20 -6.82 -13.00
C VAL A 154 4.23 -6.25 -14.43
N LEU A 155 3.09 -5.84 -14.99
CA LEU A 155 3.05 -5.19 -16.30
C LEU A 155 3.70 -3.80 -16.27
N SER A 156 3.67 -3.12 -15.12
CA SER A 156 4.29 -1.81 -14.96
C SER A 156 5.80 -1.81 -15.19
N GLU A 157 6.47 -2.94 -14.94
CA GLU A 157 7.89 -3.12 -15.27
C GLU A 157 8.13 -3.05 -16.78
N ARG A 158 7.20 -3.59 -17.59
CA ARG A 158 7.25 -3.50 -19.05
C ARG A 158 7.06 -2.06 -19.52
N ILE A 159 6.15 -1.33 -18.86
CA ILE A 159 5.91 0.11 -19.09
C ILE A 159 7.19 0.90 -18.79
N GLN A 160 7.91 0.59 -17.72
CA GLN A 160 9.17 1.26 -17.37
C GLN A 160 10.23 1.12 -18.48
N GLN A 161 10.36 -0.08 -19.07
CA GLN A 161 11.28 -0.34 -20.18
C GLN A 161 10.95 0.47 -21.43
N TRP A 162 9.66 0.78 -21.65
CA TRP A 162 9.19 1.58 -22.78
C TRP A 162 9.32 3.08 -22.54
N LEU A 163 9.03 3.58 -21.32
CA LEU A 163 9.00 5.01 -21.00
C LEU A 163 10.40 5.64 -20.82
N GLY A 164 11.42 4.83 -20.56
CA GLY A 164 12.79 5.29 -20.36
C GLY A 164 13.03 5.92 -18.98
N GLU A 165 14.28 5.83 -18.49
CA GLU A 165 14.64 6.19 -17.12
C GLU A 165 14.35 7.65 -16.75
N ARG A 166 14.49 8.58 -17.71
CA ARG A 166 14.28 10.02 -17.48
C ARG A 166 12.81 10.34 -17.18
N THR A 167 11.88 9.79 -17.97
CA THR A 167 10.44 9.97 -17.81
C THR A 167 9.98 9.37 -16.49
N VAL A 168 10.42 8.15 -16.21
CA VAL A 168 10.11 7.43 -14.97
C VAL A 168 10.58 8.23 -13.76
N THR A 169 11.79 8.79 -13.79
CA THR A 169 12.31 9.62 -12.70
C THR A 169 11.51 10.91 -12.49
N ALA A 170 11.01 11.55 -13.55
CA ALA A 170 10.15 12.71 -13.43
C ALA A 170 8.80 12.36 -12.79
N PHE A 171 8.17 11.27 -13.23
CA PHE A 171 6.90 10.78 -12.67
C PHE A 171 7.04 10.34 -11.21
N GLU A 172 8.15 9.71 -10.84
CA GLU A 172 8.44 9.36 -9.45
C GLU A 172 8.51 10.59 -8.55
N ARG A 173 9.19 11.67 -8.97
CA ARG A 173 9.26 12.90 -8.18
C ARG A 173 7.89 13.58 -8.05
N LEU A 174 7.11 13.59 -9.13
CA LEU A 174 5.74 14.12 -9.10
C LEU A 174 4.85 13.31 -8.15
N MET A 175 4.89 11.98 -8.21
CA MET A 175 4.15 11.14 -7.26
C MET A 175 4.66 11.27 -5.83
N GLY A 176 5.97 11.46 -5.63
CA GLY A 176 6.52 11.80 -4.32
C GLY A 176 5.89 13.06 -3.74
N LEU A 177 5.74 14.13 -4.54
CA LEU A 177 5.06 15.36 -4.10
C LEU A 177 3.58 15.10 -3.75
N VAL A 178 2.87 14.30 -4.55
CA VAL A 178 1.47 13.92 -4.29
C VAL A 178 1.35 13.11 -3.00
N LEU A 179 2.23 12.12 -2.80
CA LEU A 179 2.25 11.27 -1.61
C LEU A 179 2.58 12.07 -0.34
N VAL A 180 3.46 13.07 -0.41
CA VAL A 180 3.68 14.00 0.72
C VAL A 180 2.36 14.68 1.10
N ALA A 181 1.63 15.23 0.12
CA ALA A 181 0.36 15.89 0.38
C ALA A 181 -0.67 14.94 1.00
N ILE A 182 -0.83 13.73 0.46
CA ILE A 182 -1.73 12.70 0.99
C ILE A 182 -1.34 12.32 2.43
N SER A 183 -0.04 12.15 2.68
CA SER A 183 0.48 11.77 4.00
C SER A 183 0.21 12.85 5.05
N VAL A 184 0.40 14.12 4.69
CA VAL A 184 0.08 15.25 5.55
C VAL A 184 -1.42 15.29 5.84
N GLU A 185 -2.26 15.09 4.82
CA GLU A 185 -3.71 15.06 4.99
C GLU A 185 -4.15 13.94 5.95
N MET A 186 -3.57 12.74 5.82
CA MET A 186 -3.82 11.62 6.73
C MET A 186 -3.44 11.93 8.18
N ILE A 187 -2.32 12.63 8.39
CA ILE A 187 -1.88 13.07 9.72
C ILE A 187 -2.83 14.13 10.27
N LEU A 188 -3.20 15.13 9.47
CA LEU A 188 -4.12 16.21 9.86
C LEU A 188 -5.51 15.67 10.20
N ASP A 189 -6.05 14.76 9.40
CA ASP A 189 -7.34 14.11 9.67
C ASP A 189 -7.28 13.24 10.93
N GLY A 190 -6.15 12.55 11.15
CA GLY A 190 -5.89 11.87 12.41
C GLY A 190 -5.94 12.84 13.59
N ILE A 191 -5.21 13.95 13.53
CA ILE A 191 -5.19 14.95 14.60
C ILE A 191 -6.57 15.58 14.82
N ARG A 192 -7.29 15.94 13.75
CA ARG A 192 -8.65 16.49 13.84
C ARG A 192 -9.61 15.52 14.53
N ALA A 193 -9.57 14.24 14.14
CA ALA A 193 -10.40 13.21 14.75
C ALA A 193 -10.07 13.02 16.24
N PHE A 194 -8.78 13.12 16.61
CA PHE A 194 -8.36 13.07 18.01
C PHE A 194 -8.92 14.24 18.82
N VAL A 195 -8.77 15.46 18.29
CA VAL A 195 -9.23 16.68 18.96
C VAL A 195 -10.74 16.72 19.11
N HIS A 196 -11.50 16.19 18.15
CA HIS A 196 -12.96 16.16 18.23
C HIS A 196 -13.51 15.12 19.23
N GLN A 197 -12.68 14.16 19.65
CA GLN A 197 -12.98 13.15 20.68
C GLN A 197 -12.61 13.60 22.11
N LEU A 198 -11.82 14.65 22.25
CA LEU A 198 -11.47 15.31 23.52
C LEU A 198 -12.56 16.29 23.96
#